data_AF-A0A7J4NDJ4-F1
#
_entry.id   AF-A0A7J4NDJ4-F1
#
_cell.length_a   1.000
_cell.length_b   1.000
_cell.length_c   1.000
_cell.angle_alpha   90.00
_cell.angle_beta   90.00
_cell.angle_gamma   90.00
#
_symmetry.space_group_name_H-M   'P 1'
#
loop_
_entity.id
_entity.type
_entity.pdbx_description
1 polymer ?
#
loop_
_entity_poly.entity_id
_entity_poly.type
_entity_poly.pdbx_seq_one_letter_code
_entity_poly.pdbx_strand_id
1 'polypeptide(L)'
;MEEQLELHAGMFDLGTPVMRKGGIWETLGSGLLRVLYFICIGLMLICFIGAISSFDSIGTHDWWFFAAISVAGLLSGAVVVGAAGSEISLQMQKIREKNPPRDCLIRAEKGGVELQNFWNSATVHIPSVDDRGWVFEAPGETHWYRENPYMRDEEGVLKEHPTKIGTPVPATISMAGIASIVMATLLIFSCYAVAVYTTAGWECDNGEIVRLAFAGGEDDDGRPIGVCGDRSDYGISMPAWAESPEMENQFSAHPLVTYGTILISLIWMGAAIIRWKRVKTIQDQTTSLVRSVAIGNAELVGQVRKHLKDPMTVEVDDDPSKTVDDLYHWQWTYEIYVCRRVQTKDGTEERCAWEQVRQKHGSRDFILHDGTGGIVVRPRTWKWKRTELGQHLVRWECAHDLRIRGLLTNLFTSGDVRRHRWTLYGLKIGDPIYVTGEVQPREEEELRDEGIKPYKDRARKSGAVEVIGNDAPGFRSYLERGSELGAMSNARSDIDYFFPAGIVVIGAMMLFSVWGFA
;
A
#
# COMPACT_ATOMS: atom_id res chain seq x y z
N MET A 1 9.16 -22.92 26.46
CA MET A 1 9.58 -21.51 26.43
C MET A 1 8.84 -20.89 25.28
N GLU A 2 7.64 -20.33 25.55
CA GLU A 2 6.89 -19.58 24.52
C GLU A 2 7.78 -18.44 24.07
N GLU A 3 8.13 -18.42 22.79
CA GLU A 3 8.88 -17.33 22.17
C GLU A 3 7.97 -16.11 22.23
N GLN A 4 8.29 -15.16 23.12
CA GLN A 4 7.50 -13.96 23.29
C GLN A 4 7.65 -13.11 22.03
N LEU A 5 6.52 -12.73 21.43
CA LEU A 5 6.48 -11.77 20.33
C LEU A 5 7.00 -10.42 20.85
N GLU A 6 8.11 -9.94 20.31
CA GLU A 6 8.63 -8.62 20.64
C GLU A 6 7.80 -7.55 19.90
N LEU A 7 6.77 -7.05 20.57
CA LEU A 7 5.85 -6.06 20.01
C LEU A 7 6.47 -4.67 19.84
N HIS A 8 7.69 -4.46 20.33
CA HIS A 8 8.42 -3.21 20.20
C HIS A 8 9.63 -3.48 19.30
N ALA A 9 9.57 -3.00 18.07
CA ALA A 9 10.65 -3.14 17.08
C ALA A 9 11.91 -2.28 17.40
N GLY A 10 12.05 -1.81 18.65
CA GLY A 10 13.19 -1.02 19.10
C GLY A 10 13.37 0.33 18.39
N MET A 11 14.59 0.87 18.48
CA MET A 11 14.93 2.17 17.88
C MET A 11 15.26 2.07 16.38
N PHE A 12 15.84 0.95 15.95
CA PHE A 12 16.31 0.73 14.58
C PHE A 12 15.76 -0.59 14.01
N ASP A 13 14.97 -0.49 12.94
CA ASP A 13 14.54 -1.64 12.15
C ASP A 13 15.42 -1.75 10.90
N LEU A 14 16.37 -2.70 10.93
CA LEU A 14 17.25 -3.07 9.80
C LEU A 14 16.54 -3.95 8.75
N GLY A 15 15.21 -3.92 8.73
CA GLY A 15 14.26 -4.73 7.97
C GLY A 15 14.82 -5.41 6.72
N THR A 16 14.76 -6.74 6.73
CA THR A 16 14.96 -7.57 5.54
C THR A 16 13.64 -7.69 4.77
N PRO A 17 13.67 -7.99 3.46
CA PRO A 17 12.43 -8.10 2.70
C PRO A 17 11.49 -9.15 3.31
N VAL A 18 10.25 -8.72 3.60
CA VAL A 18 9.17 -9.63 4.00
C VAL A 18 8.75 -10.40 2.77
N MET A 19 8.83 -11.72 2.86
CA MET A 19 8.53 -12.61 1.77
C MET A 19 7.02 -12.74 1.62
N ARG A 20 6.39 -11.86 0.82
CA ARG A 20 5.02 -12.09 0.38
C ARG A 20 5.01 -13.27 -0.59
N LYS A 21 4.57 -14.44 -0.13
CA LYS A 21 4.33 -15.62 -0.99
C LYS A 21 3.17 -15.29 -1.96
N GLY A 22 3.36 -15.58 -3.25
CA GLY A 22 2.35 -15.34 -4.30
C GLY A 22 2.61 -14.20 -5.31
N GLY A 23 3.86 -13.83 -5.60
CA GLY A 23 4.21 -12.83 -6.65
C GLY A 23 5.40 -13.26 -7.54
N ILE A 24 5.87 -12.37 -8.43
CA ILE A 24 7.07 -12.56 -9.30
C ILE A 24 8.32 -12.99 -8.49
N TRP A 25 8.29 -12.75 -7.18
CA TRP A 25 9.30 -13.11 -6.20
C TRP A 25 9.34 -14.60 -5.82
N GLU A 26 8.37 -15.43 -6.23
CA GLU A 26 8.44 -16.88 -6.03
C GLU A 26 9.45 -17.57 -6.95
N THR A 27 9.73 -17.00 -8.13
CA THR A 27 10.65 -17.58 -9.12
C THR A 27 12.13 -17.31 -8.84
N LEU A 28 12.44 -16.27 -8.07
CA LEU A 28 13.79 -15.95 -7.62
C LEU A 28 13.98 -16.56 -6.23
N GLY A 29 14.70 -17.69 -6.13
CA GLY A 29 14.91 -18.39 -4.87
C GLY A 29 15.26 -17.44 -3.70
N SER A 30 14.71 -17.73 -2.52
CA SER A 30 14.68 -16.84 -1.34
C SER A 30 16.03 -16.22 -0.93
N GLY A 31 17.14 -16.93 -1.19
CA GLY A 31 18.48 -16.42 -0.93
C GLY A 31 18.93 -15.33 -1.91
N LEU A 32 18.63 -15.48 -3.20
CA LEU A 32 19.05 -14.55 -4.25
C LEU A 32 18.35 -13.19 -4.08
N LEU A 33 17.07 -13.19 -3.71
CA LEU A 33 16.33 -11.96 -3.46
C LEU A 33 16.91 -11.13 -2.32
N ARG A 34 17.31 -11.79 -1.21
CA ARG A 34 17.95 -11.12 -0.08
C ARG A 34 19.32 -10.56 -0.48
N VAL A 35 20.10 -11.31 -1.26
CA VAL A 35 21.38 -10.84 -1.79
C VAL A 35 21.18 -9.60 -2.67
N LEU A 36 20.22 -9.63 -3.60
CA LEU A 36 19.88 -8.48 -4.44
C LEU A 36 19.46 -7.26 -3.61
N TYR A 37 18.65 -7.45 -2.57
CA TYR A 37 18.26 -6.37 -1.66
C TYR A 37 19.46 -5.72 -0.97
N PHE A 38 20.41 -6.50 -0.44
CA PHE A 38 21.63 -5.94 0.16
C PHE A 38 22.54 -5.28 -0.86
N ILE A 39 22.63 -5.82 -2.09
CA ILE A 39 23.32 -5.16 -3.20
C ILE A 39 22.68 -3.81 -3.50
N CYS A 40 21.35 -3.71 -3.54
CA CYS A 40 20.65 -2.44 -3.75
C CYS A 40 20.92 -1.43 -2.62
N ILE A 41 21.00 -1.87 -1.35
CA ILE A 41 21.41 -0.99 -0.24
C ILE A 41 22.83 -0.45 -0.47
N GLY A 42 23.77 -1.34 -0.82
CA GLY A 42 25.16 -0.95 -1.12
C GLY A 42 25.26 0.01 -2.29
N LEU A 43 24.57 -0.29 -3.40
CA LEU A 43 24.50 0.58 -4.58
C LEU A 43 23.89 1.94 -4.25
N MET A 44 22.82 1.98 -3.46
CA MET A 44 22.18 3.23 -3.04
C MET A 44 23.16 4.11 -2.24
N LEU A 45 23.92 3.52 -1.31
CA LEU A 45 24.93 4.25 -0.52
C LEU A 45 26.09 4.74 -1.40
N ILE A 46 26.60 3.89 -2.30
CA ILE A 46 27.66 4.27 -3.24
C ILE A 46 27.17 5.42 -4.14
N CYS A 47 25.94 5.35 -4.64
CA CYS A 47 25.38 6.40 -5.47
C CYS A 47 25.15 7.70 -4.68
N PHE A 48 24.72 7.60 -3.42
CA PHE A 48 24.56 8.77 -2.57
C PHE A 48 25.90 9.50 -2.31
N ILE A 49 26.95 8.76 -1.97
CA ILE A 49 28.29 9.33 -1.77
C ILE A 49 28.83 9.88 -3.10
N GLY A 50 28.66 9.14 -4.20
CA GLY A 50 29.06 9.56 -5.54
C GLY A 50 28.38 10.83 -6.01
N ALA A 51 27.08 10.99 -5.73
CA ALA A 51 26.32 12.20 -6.04
C ALA A 51 26.82 13.40 -5.22
N ILE A 52 27.14 13.22 -3.94
CA ILE A 52 27.74 14.28 -3.11
C ILE A 52 29.12 14.67 -3.66
N SER A 53 29.97 13.70 -4.02
CA SER A 53 31.32 14.01 -4.50
C SER A 53 31.36 14.62 -5.91
N SER A 54 30.32 14.40 -6.71
CA SER A 54 30.18 14.95 -8.05
C SER A 54 29.22 16.15 -8.11
N PHE A 55 28.85 16.71 -6.96
CA PHE A 55 27.94 17.86 -6.90
C PHE A 55 28.51 19.08 -7.63
N ASP A 56 29.82 19.30 -7.57
CA ASP A 56 30.51 20.39 -8.27
C ASP A 56 30.56 20.19 -9.80
N SER A 57 30.25 18.99 -10.29
CA SER A 57 30.12 18.70 -11.73
C SER A 57 28.77 19.18 -12.30
N ILE A 58 27.86 19.66 -11.46
CA ILE A 58 26.58 20.21 -11.91
C ILE A 58 26.84 21.50 -12.69
N GLY A 59 26.40 21.51 -13.96
CA GLY A 59 26.65 22.60 -14.89
C GLY A 59 27.89 22.40 -15.75
N THR A 60 28.79 21.46 -15.44
CA THR A 60 29.97 21.19 -16.29
C THR A 60 29.64 20.24 -17.45
N HIS A 61 30.57 20.02 -18.38
CA HIS A 61 30.44 18.98 -19.43
C HIS A 61 30.13 17.59 -18.85
N ASP A 62 30.62 17.29 -17.65
CA ASP A 62 30.54 15.96 -17.04
C ASP A 62 29.31 15.76 -16.15
N TRP A 63 28.32 16.67 -16.22
CA TRP A 63 27.07 16.60 -15.43
C TRP A 63 26.28 15.30 -15.64
N TRP A 64 26.43 14.65 -16.79
CA TRP A 64 25.78 13.39 -17.11
C TRP A 64 26.20 12.25 -16.15
N PHE A 65 27.42 12.30 -15.60
CA PHE A 65 27.91 11.34 -14.62
C PHE A 65 27.14 11.45 -13.30
N PHE A 66 26.94 12.68 -12.82
CA PHE A 66 26.09 12.97 -11.65
C PHE A 66 24.66 12.50 -11.85
N ALA A 67 24.08 12.77 -13.04
CA ALA A 67 22.71 12.35 -13.36
C ALA A 67 22.57 10.82 -13.39
N ALA A 68 23.51 10.11 -14.01
CA ALA A 68 23.51 8.66 -14.08
C ALA A 68 23.60 8.02 -12.69
N ILE A 69 24.49 8.53 -11.82
CA ILE A 69 24.63 8.07 -10.44
C ILE A 69 23.34 8.33 -9.65
N SER A 70 22.76 9.52 -9.78
CA SER A 70 21.55 9.89 -9.05
C SER A 70 20.34 9.01 -9.45
N VAL A 71 20.17 8.74 -10.76
CA VAL A 71 19.12 7.84 -11.26
C VAL A 71 19.33 6.41 -10.75
N ALA A 72 20.56 5.88 -10.79
CA ALA A 72 20.86 4.56 -10.25
C ALA A 72 20.57 4.46 -8.74
N GLY A 73 20.91 5.52 -7.98
CA GLY A 73 20.60 5.64 -6.55
C GLY A 73 19.10 5.70 -6.27
N LEU A 74 18.33 6.43 -7.08
CA LEU A 74 16.86 6.48 -6.98
C LEU A 74 16.20 5.14 -7.28
N LEU A 75 16.63 4.45 -8.34
CA LEU A 75 16.09 3.14 -8.71
C LEU A 75 16.40 2.08 -7.65
N SER A 76 17.64 2.04 -7.14
CA SER A 76 18.04 1.12 -6.07
C SER A 76 17.30 1.42 -4.76
N GLY A 77 17.16 2.69 -4.38
CA GLY A 77 16.38 3.10 -3.23
C GLY A 77 14.90 2.74 -3.35
N ALA A 78 14.30 2.84 -4.55
CA ALA A 78 12.91 2.49 -4.78
C ALA A 78 12.67 0.99 -4.58
N VAL A 79 13.60 0.16 -5.02
CA VAL A 79 13.61 -1.29 -4.74
C VAL A 79 13.71 -1.54 -3.24
N VAL A 80 14.62 -0.87 -2.53
CA VAL A 80 14.78 -1.04 -1.08
C VAL A 80 13.49 -0.66 -0.33
N VAL A 81 12.91 0.51 -0.60
CA VAL A 81 11.69 0.97 0.10
C VAL A 81 10.46 0.11 -0.22
N GLY A 82 10.37 -0.40 -1.46
CA GLY A 82 9.29 -1.30 -1.87
C GLY A 82 9.41 -2.70 -1.29
N ALA A 83 10.64 -3.19 -1.11
CA ALA A 83 10.91 -4.53 -0.59
C ALA A 83 11.04 -4.57 0.94
N ALA A 84 11.40 -3.45 1.59
CA ALA A 84 11.55 -3.36 3.03
C ALA A 84 10.21 -3.64 3.73
N GLY A 85 10.15 -4.79 4.40
CA GLY A 85 9.08 -5.10 5.31
C GLY A 85 9.40 -4.61 6.72
N SER A 86 8.36 -4.50 7.55
CA SER A 86 8.52 -4.14 8.96
C SER A 86 9.05 -5.32 9.76
N GLU A 87 9.75 -5.03 10.86
CA GLU A 87 10.17 -6.04 11.82
C GLU A 87 9.00 -6.86 12.37
N ILE A 88 7.88 -6.21 12.69
CA ILE A 88 6.66 -6.87 13.20
C ILE A 88 6.19 -7.93 12.19
N SER A 89 6.11 -7.58 10.91
CA SER A 89 5.68 -8.53 9.87
C SER A 89 6.67 -9.68 9.70
N LEU A 90 7.98 -9.43 9.85
CA LEU A 90 8.99 -10.49 9.83
C LEU A 90 8.88 -11.44 11.03
N GLN A 91 8.65 -10.91 12.23
CA GLN A 91 8.48 -11.70 13.44
C GLN A 91 7.21 -12.57 13.35
N MET A 92 6.09 -11.99 12.90
CA MET A 92 4.87 -12.74 12.62
C MET A 92 5.11 -13.89 11.64
N GLN A 93 5.86 -13.63 10.55
CA GLN A 93 6.18 -14.65 9.57
C GLN A 93 7.05 -15.76 10.19
N LYS A 94 8.09 -15.42 10.96
CA LYS A 94 8.94 -16.41 11.65
C LYS A 94 8.14 -17.29 12.61
N ILE A 95 7.21 -16.70 13.36
CA ILE A 95 6.33 -17.44 14.27
C ILE A 95 5.43 -18.40 13.48
N ARG A 96 4.81 -17.94 12.38
CA ARG A 96 3.98 -18.78 11.50
C ARG A 96 4.80 -19.89 10.82
N GLU A 97 6.06 -19.65 10.49
CA GLU A 97 6.95 -20.66 9.90
C GLU A 97 7.35 -21.74 10.92
N LYS A 98 7.60 -21.34 12.17
CA LYS A 98 8.00 -22.26 13.25
C LYS A 98 6.83 -23.07 13.80
N ASN A 99 5.68 -22.42 14.00
CA ASN A 99 4.45 -23.01 14.53
C ASN A 99 3.26 -22.60 13.64
N PRO A 100 3.07 -23.24 12.48
CA PRO A 100 1.99 -22.89 11.58
C PRO A 100 0.63 -23.15 12.25
N PRO A 101 -0.26 -22.15 12.33
CA PRO A 101 -1.59 -22.36 12.90
C PRO A 101 -2.40 -23.31 12.02
N ARG A 102 -3.38 -24.01 12.61
CA ARG A 102 -4.22 -24.98 11.91
C ARG A 102 -4.83 -24.43 10.62
N ASP A 103 -5.29 -23.18 10.63
CA ASP A 103 -5.88 -22.54 9.46
C ASP A 103 -4.85 -22.31 8.34
N CYS A 104 -3.60 -22.04 8.69
CA CYS A 104 -2.49 -21.95 7.74
C CYS A 104 -2.23 -23.32 7.11
N LEU A 105 -2.25 -24.40 7.89
CA LEU A 105 -2.07 -25.77 7.38
C LEU A 105 -3.21 -26.16 6.42
N ILE A 106 -4.47 -25.94 6.81
CA ILE A 106 -5.64 -26.23 5.96
C ILE A 106 -5.56 -25.44 4.63
N ARG A 107 -5.11 -24.17 4.69
CA ARG A 107 -4.91 -23.35 3.49
C ARG A 107 -3.71 -23.80 2.66
N ALA A 108 -2.62 -24.21 3.29
CA ALA A 108 -1.45 -24.73 2.59
C ALA A 108 -1.78 -26.04 1.86
N GLU A 109 -2.60 -26.91 2.45
CA GLU A 109 -3.07 -28.15 1.83
C GLU A 109 -4.03 -27.91 0.66
N LYS A 110 -4.95 -26.96 0.80
CA LYS A 110 -5.89 -26.58 -0.27
C LYS A 110 -5.30 -25.62 -1.31
N GLY A 111 -4.18 -25.00 -0.97
CA GLY A 111 -3.57 -23.92 -1.72
C GLY A 111 -2.85 -24.42 -2.95
N GLY A 112 -2.74 -23.56 -3.95
CA GLY A 112 -2.11 -23.88 -5.22
C GLY A 112 -2.94 -23.42 -6.41
N VAL A 113 -2.43 -23.75 -7.59
CA VAL A 113 -3.13 -23.52 -8.86
C VAL A 113 -3.59 -24.88 -9.39
N GLU A 114 -4.89 -25.10 -9.38
CA GLU A 114 -5.52 -26.29 -9.95
C GLU A 114 -5.99 -25.97 -11.38
N LEU A 115 -5.63 -26.83 -12.34
CA LEU A 115 -6.12 -26.75 -13.70
C LEU A 115 -7.44 -27.53 -13.79
N GLN A 116 -8.58 -26.81 -13.88
CA GLN A 116 -9.90 -27.43 -14.03
C GLN A 116 -10.16 -27.93 -15.44
N ASN A 117 -9.75 -27.16 -16.47
CA ASN A 117 -9.93 -27.55 -17.86
C ASN A 117 -8.71 -27.17 -18.69
N PHE A 118 -8.09 -28.17 -19.29
CA PHE A 118 -6.93 -28.02 -20.15
C PHE A 118 -7.24 -27.20 -21.41
N TRP A 119 -8.35 -27.48 -22.09
CA TRP A 119 -8.68 -26.89 -23.39
C TRP A 119 -9.00 -25.39 -23.32
N ASN A 120 -9.60 -24.95 -22.20
CA ASN A 120 -9.93 -23.55 -21.98
C ASN A 120 -8.94 -22.85 -21.03
N SER A 121 -7.82 -23.52 -20.70
CA SER A 121 -6.83 -23.05 -19.72
C SER A 121 -7.48 -22.52 -18.45
N ALA A 122 -8.53 -23.20 -17.97
CA ALA A 122 -9.29 -22.78 -16.81
C ALA A 122 -8.53 -23.20 -15.54
N THR A 123 -8.12 -22.23 -14.74
CA THR A 123 -7.38 -22.44 -13.51
C THR A 123 -8.11 -21.87 -12.32
N VAL A 124 -7.92 -22.50 -11.16
CA VAL A 124 -8.37 -22.01 -9.87
C VAL A 124 -7.17 -21.86 -8.97
N HIS A 125 -6.99 -20.65 -8.46
CA HIS A 125 -5.91 -20.32 -7.56
C HIS A 125 -6.47 -20.01 -6.17
N ILE A 126 -6.02 -20.80 -5.20
CA ILE A 126 -6.29 -20.61 -3.78
C ILE A 126 -4.95 -20.26 -3.13
N PRO A 127 -4.83 -19.11 -2.43
CA PRO A 127 -3.60 -18.78 -1.73
C PRO A 127 -3.26 -19.81 -0.65
N SER A 128 -2.02 -20.28 -0.65
CA SER A 128 -1.50 -21.20 0.35
C SER A 128 -1.19 -20.52 1.69
N VAL A 129 -1.00 -19.20 1.68
CA VAL A 129 -0.67 -18.38 2.85
C VAL A 129 -1.59 -17.18 2.90
N ASP A 130 -1.86 -16.68 4.11
CA ASP A 130 -2.67 -15.50 4.37
C ASP A 130 -1.96 -14.60 5.38
N ASP A 131 -1.48 -13.44 4.92
CA ASP A 131 -0.76 -12.48 5.75
C ASP A 131 -1.64 -11.91 6.88
N ARG A 132 -2.97 -11.87 6.66
CA ARG A 132 -3.97 -11.37 7.61
C ARG A 132 -4.64 -12.48 8.42
N GLY A 133 -4.25 -13.74 8.24
CA GLY A 133 -4.75 -14.85 9.05
C GLY A 133 -4.24 -14.82 10.49
N TRP A 134 -4.65 -15.80 11.30
CA TRP A 134 -4.10 -15.99 12.64
C TRP A 134 -2.57 -16.20 12.58
N VAL A 135 -1.84 -15.67 13.57
CA VAL A 135 -0.41 -15.89 13.83
C VAL A 135 -0.24 -17.02 14.83
N PHE A 136 -1.02 -16.98 15.91
CA PHE A 136 -1.11 -18.00 16.94
C PHE A 136 -2.25 -18.98 16.65
N GLU A 137 -2.36 -20.05 17.45
CA GLU A 137 -3.46 -21.01 17.29
C GLU A 137 -4.82 -20.33 17.41
N ALA A 138 -5.63 -20.50 16.36
CA ALA A 138 -7.00 -20.02 16.35
C ALA A 138 -7.84 -20.76 17.40
N PRO A 139 -8.74 -20.07 18.12
CA PRO A 139 -9.72 -20.71 18.98
C PRO A 139 -10.65 -21.58 18.11
N GLY A 140 -10.49 -22.90 18.19
CA GLY A 140 -11.27 -23.84 17.38
C GLY A 140 -12.73 -23.91 17.80
N GLU A 141 -13.61 -24.36 16.89
CA GLU A 141 -15.06 -24.48 17.15
C GLU A 141 -15.42 -25.40 18.32
N THR A 142 -14.50 -26.25 18.74
CA THR A 142 -14.63 -27.16 19.88
C THR A 142 -14.62 -26.42 21.22
N HIS A 143 -13.99 -25.25 21.27
CA HIS A 143 -13.86 -24.42 22.48
C HIS A 143 -14.92 -23.31 22.54
N TRP A 144 -15.74 -23.17 21.50
CA TRP A 144 -16.79 -22.16 21.46
C TRP A 144 -17.95 -22.58 22.34
N TYR A 145 -18.44 -21.65 23.16
CA TYR A 145 -19.67 -21.89 23.92
C TYR A 145 -20.90 -21.81 23.01
N ARG A 146 -21.32 -22.95 22.45
CA ARG A 146 -22.37 -23.04 21.42
C ARG A 146 -23.78 -22.70 21.92
N GLU A 147 -24.05 -22.90 23.21
CA GLU A 147 -25.38 -22.64 23.79
C GLU A 147 -25.72 -21.15 23.84
N ASN A 148 -24.70 -20.29 24.01
CA ASN A 148 -24.90 -18.84 24.05
C ASN A 148 -23.66 -18.11 23.51
N PRO A 149 -23.73 -17.56 22.28
CA PRO A 149 -22.57 -16.93 21.64
C PRO A 149 -22.12 -15.62 22.31
N TYR A 150 -22.85 -15.13 23.33
CA TYR A 150 -22.50 -13.94 24.10
C TYR A 150 -21.74 -14.27 25.40
N MET A 151 -21.62 -15.55 25.76
CA MET A 151 -20.94 -15.97 26.98
C MET A 151 -19.43 -16.06 26.80
N ARG A 152 -18.72 -16.00 27.92
CA ARG A 152 -17.28 -16.22 27.97
C ARG A 152 -16.94 -17.66 27.57
N ASP A 153 -15.91 -17.84 26.74
CA ASP A 153 -15.36 -19.16 26.42
C ASP A 153 -14.52 -19.71 27.60
N GLU A 154 -14.35 -21.03 27.67
CA GLU A 154 -13.58 -21.70 28.74
C GLU A 154 -12.11 -21.25 28.78
N GLU A 155 -11.49 -21.05 27.62
CA GLU A 155 -10.10 -20.58 27.49
C GLU A 155 -9.92 -19.10 27.85
N GLY A 156 -11.01 -18.34 27.95
CA GLY A 156 -11.01 -16.91 28.17
C GLY A 156 -10.52 -16.10 26.96
N VAL A 157 -9.89 -14.96 27.23
CA VAL A 157 -9.45 -13.97 26.22
C VAL A 157 -8.57 -14.64 25.14
N LEU A 158 -8.76 -14.30 23.86
CA LEU A 158 -7.94 -14.84 22.77
C LEU A 158 -6.44 -14.53 22.93
N LYS A 159 -5.57 -15.45 22.50
CA LYS A 159 -4.11 -15.30 22.58
C LYS A 159 -3.64 -14.00 21.91
N GLU A 160 -4.18 -13.64 20.74
CA GLU A 160 -3.82 -12.42 20.02
C GLU A 160 -4.52 -11.15 20.51
N HIS A 161 -5.32 -11.24 21.57
CA HIS A 161 -5.98 -10.05 22.07
C HIS A 161 -4.93 -9.08 22.65
N PRO A 162 -5.04 -7.77 22.40
CA PRO A 162 -4.06 -6.76 22.86
C PRO A 162 -3.88 -6.72 24.38
N THR A 163 -4.88 -7.14 25.16
CA THR A 163 -4.74 -7.30 26.62
C THR A 163 -3.75 -8.41 27.03
N LYS A 164 -3.52 -9.41 26.17
CA LYS A 164 -2.56 -10.50 26.42
C LYS A 164 -1.19 -10.22 25.85
N ILE A 165 -1.14 -9.86 24.56
CA ILE A 165 0.12 -9.65 23.86
C ILE A 165 0.61 -8.21 24.06
N GLY A 166 -0.26 -7.22 24.01
CA GLY A 166 0.06 -5.79 23.95
C GLY A 166 -0.19 -5.22 22.56
N THR A 167 -0.15 -3.89 22.45
CA THR A 167 -0.27 -3.18 21.17
C THR A 167 1.09 -3.11 20.47
N PRO A 168 1.19 -3.48 19.18
CA PRO A 168 2.44 -3.39 18.44
C PRO A 168 2.87 -1.94 18.21
N VAL A 169 4.14 -1.66 18.51
CA VAL A 169 4.79 -0.37 18.30
C VAL A 169 5.86 -0.53 17.21
N PRO A 170 5.71 0.16 16.05
CA PRO A 170 6.71 0.15 15.00
C PRO A 170 8.00 0.82 15.47
N ALA A 171 9.11 0.48 14.82
CA ALA A 171 10.40 1.06 15.17
C ALA A 171 10.43 2.58 14.97
N THR A 172 11.29 3.27 15.71
CA THR A 172 11.45 4.73 15.58
C THR A 172 12.08 5.13 14.24
N ILE A 173 13.03 4.34 13.75
CA ILE A 173 13.69 4.52 12.46
C ILE A 173 13.72 3.17 11.75
N SER A 174 13.22 3.09 10.52
CA SER A 174 13.33 1.88 9.69
C SER A 174 14.29 2.08 8.52
N MET A 175 14.78 0.96 7.94
CA MET A 175 15.53 1.01 6.68
C MET A 175 14.72 1.58 5.53
N ALA A 176 13.40 1.38 5.53
CA ALA A 176 12.54 2.03 4.55
C ALA A 176 12.55 3.55 4.73
N GLY A 177 12.58 4.04 5.98
CA GLY A 177 12.72 5.46 6.30
C GLY A 177 14.05 6.04 5.84
N ILE A 178 15.17 5.41 6.24
CA ILE A 178 16.52 5.83 5.85
C ILE A 178 16.66 5.84 4.32
N ALA A 179 16.25 4.76 3.64
CA ALA A 179 16.29 4.70 2.19
C ALA A 179 15.38 5.74 1.53
N SER A 180 14.20 6.02 2.10
CA SER A 180 13.31 7.08 1.60
C SER A 180 13.92 8.47 1.77
N ILE A 181 14.65 8.73 2.87
CA ILE A 181 15.38 9.99 3.09
C ILE A 181 16.51 10.14 2.06
N VAL A 182 17.32 9.09 1.85
CA VAL A 182 18.39 9.10 0.84
C VAL A 182 17.81 9.33 -0.56
N MET A 183 16.72 8.65 -0.90
CA MET A 183 16.01 8.89 -2.17
C MET A 183 15.48 10.32 -2.28
N ALA A 184 14.87 10.86 -1.23
CA ALA A 184 14.36 12.23 -1.22
C ALA A 184 15.48 13.24 -1.50
N THR A 185 16.66 13.07 -0.90
CA THR A 185 17.83 13.91 -1.14
C THR A 185 18.35 13.77 -2.58
N LEU A 186 18.50 12.54 -3.08
CA LEU A 186 18.91 12.29 -4.48
C LEU A 186 17.92 12.86 -5.50
N LEU A 187 16.63 12.84 -5.18
CA LEU A 187 15.60 13.43 -6.03
C LEU A 187 15.78 14.95 -6.13
N ILE A 188 15.99 15.64 -5.00
CA ILE A 188 16.24 17.09 -5.00
C ILE A 188 17.51 17.43 -5.78
N PHE A 189 18.59 16.69 -5.54
CA PHE A 189 19.86 16.83 -6.26
C PHE A 189 19.68 16.69 -7.77
N SER A 190 18.94 15.67 -8.21
CA SER A 190 18.61 15.48 -9.63
C SER A 190 17.81 16.66 -10.18
N CYS A 191 16.84 17.16 -9.42
CA CYS A 191 16.00 18.29 -9.86
C CYS A 191 16.78 19.60 -9.89
N TYR A 192 17.72 19.82 -8.97
CA TYR A 192 18.65 20.94 -9.00
C TYR A 192 19.54 20.89 -10.23
N ALA A 193 20.12 19.74 -10.55
CA ALA A 193 20.96 19.59 -11.74
C ALA A 193 20.16 19.86 -13.03
N VAL A 194 18.94 19.36 -13.13
CA VAL A 194 18.05 19.66 -14.27
C VAL A 194 17.72 21.16 -14.32
N ALA A 195 17.41 21.77 -13.18
CA ALA A 195 17.13 23.21 -13.10
C ALA A 195 18.31 24.03 -13.62
N VAL A 196 19.51 23.79 -13.10
CA VAL A 196 20.75 24.46 -13.53
C VAL A 196 21.02 24.22 -15.01
N TYR A 197 20.86 23.00 -15.51
CA TYR A 197 21.04 22.72 -16.94
C TYR A 197 20.06 23.51 -17.82
N THR A 198 18.82 23.69 -17.37
CA THR A 198 17.82 24.46 -18.12
C THR A 198 17.96 25.98 -17.99
N THR A 199 18.65 26.48 -16.96
CA THR A 199 18.87 27.92 -16.72
C THR A 199 20.25 28.41 -17.15
N ALA A 200 21.24 27.53 -17.27
CA ALA A 200 22.56 27.86 -17.81
C ALA A 200 22.39 28.32 -19.27
N GLY A 201 22.36 29.64 -19.41
CA GLY A 201 22.12 30.38 -20.66
C GLY A 201 23.24 30.21 -21.67
N TRP A 202 23.09 30.88 -22.82
CA TRP A 202 23.68 30.62 -24.14
C TRP A 202 25.03 31.35 -24.36
N GLU A 203 25.86 30.88 -25.31
CA GLU A 203 27.13 31.52 -25.71
C GLU A 203 26.96 32.35 -27.00
N CYS A 204 27.79 33.37 -27.19
CA CYS A 204 27.98 34.05 -28.48
C CYS A 204 29.35 33.65 -29.03
N ASP A 205 29.40 32.77 -30.03
CA ASP A 205 30.62 32.45 -30.77
C ASP A 205 30.53 33.10 -32.17
N ASN A 206 31.52 33.92 -32.53
CA ASN A 206 31.64 34.57 -33.84
C ASN A 206 30.36 35.29 -34.38
N GLY A 207 29.50 35.79 -33.49
CA GLY A 207 28.27 36.50 -33.86
C GLY A 207 27.02 35.62 -34.04
N GLU A 208 27.10 34.31 -33.77
CA GLU A 208 25.95 33.41 -33.69
C GLU A 208 25.67 32.99 -32.24
N ILE A 209 24.38 32.85 -31.89
CA ILE A 209 23.95 32.34 -30.59
C ILE A 209 23.90 30.82 -30.64
N VAL A 210 24.68 30.17 -29.79
CA VAL A 210 24.74 28.71 -29.67
C VAL A 210 24.23 28.29 -28.29
N ARG A 211 23.46 27.19 -28.22
CA ARG A 211 23.07 26.57 -26.92
C ARG A 211 24.34 26.13 -26.19
N LEU A 212 24.57 26.67 -25.00
CA LEU A 212 25.62 26.19 -24.10
C LEU A 212 25.27 24.76 -23.68
N ALA A 213 25.84 23.79 -24.39
CA ALA A 213 25.78 22.39 -23.98
C ALA A 213 26.82 22.05 -22.90
N PHE A 214 27.75 22.96 -22.60
CA PHE A 214 28.91 22.70 -21.75
C PHE A 214 29.28 23.97 -20.97
N ALA A 215 28.95 24.10 -19.68
CA ALA A 215 29.70 25.05 -18.88
C ALA A 215 31.09 24.46 -18.60
N GLY A 216 32.11 25.29 -18.67
CA GLY A 216 33.50 24.89 -18.46
C GLY A 216 34.37 24.83 -19.72
N GLY A 217 34.06 25.60 -20.77
CA GLY A 217 35.10 25.99 -21.72
C GLY A 217 36.02 27.04 -21.08
N GLU A 218 37.33 26.89 -21.29
CA GLU A 218 38.26 28.02 -21.29
C GLU A 218 38.32 28.52 -22.74
N ASP A 219 38.48 29.84 -22.94
CA ASP A 219 38.82 30.36 -24.26
C ASP A 219 40.20 29.86 -24.73
N ASP A 220 40.58 30.12 -25.99
CA ASP A 220 41.90 29.76 -26.54
C ASP A 220 43.08 30.34 -25.72
N ASP A 221 42.81 31.27 -24.81
CA ASP A 221 43.77 31.94 -23.92
C ASP A 221 43.75 31.40 -22.46
N GLY A 222 42.97 30.35 -22.17
CA GLY A 222 42.95 29.70 -20.85
C GLY A 222 42.18 30.48 -19.77
N ARG A 223 41.22 31.33 -20.14
CA ARG A 223 40.40 32.09 -19.18
C ARG A 223 39.02 31.46 -19.02
N PRO A 224 38.44 31.47 -17.80
CA PRO A 224 37.09 30.97 -17.58
C PRO A 224 36.08 31.83 -18.35
N ILE A 225 35.29 31.17 -19.21
CA ILE A 225 34.27 31.85 -20.02
C ILE A 225 33.18 32.38 -19.09
N GLY A 226 33.03 33.72 -19.04
CA GLY A 226 32.09 34.42 -18.17
C GLY A 226 30.67 34.53 -18.74
N VAL A 227 29.68 34.64 -17.86
CA VAL A 227 28.29 35.02 -18.19
C VAL A 227 28.32 36.39 -18.88
N CYS A 228 27.50 36.59 -19.93
CA CYS A 228 27.42 37.86 -20.66
C CYS A 228 27.21 39.04 -19.69
N GLY A 229 28.30 39.75 -19.37
CA GLY A 229 28.25 41.03 -18.69
C GLY A 229 27.76 42.14 -19.64
N ASP A 230 27.25 43.23 -19.06
CA ASP A 230 26.75 44.39 -19.77
C ASP A 230 27.68 44.80 -20.93
N ARG A 231 27.17 44.67 -22.16
CA ARG A 231 27.92 44.83 -23.42
C ARG A 231 28.19 46.30 -23.81
N SER A 232 28.09 47.25 -22.87
CA SER A 232 28.34 48.67 -23.18
C SER A 232 29.82 49.01 -23.42
N ASP A 233 30.75 48.20 -22.91
CA ASP A 233 32.19 48.50 -22.98
C ASP A 233 32.88 48.06 -24.28
N TYR A 234 32.21 47.24 -25.12
CA TYR A 234 32.82 46.67 -26.34
C TYR A 234 32.21 47.17 -27.66
N GLY A 235 31.28 48.12 -27.63
CA GLY A 235 30.76 48.77 -28.84
C GLY A 235 29.98 47.85 -29.80
N ILE A 236 29.54 46.67 -29.34
CA ILE A 236 28.75 45.73 -30.13
C ILE A 236 27.28 45.95 -29.79
N SER A 237 26.50 46.47 -30.74
CA SER A 237 25.05 46.63 -30.60
C SER A 237 24.37 45.27 -30.44
N MET A 238 23.43 45.16 -29.50
CA MET A 238 22.53 44.01 -29.43
C MET A 238 21.85 43.78 -30.79
N PRO A 239 21.80 42.54 -31.28
CA PRO A 239 21.08 42.26 -32.52
C PRO A 239 19.58 42.48 -32.29
N ALA A 240 18.91 43.14 -33.23
CA ALA A 240 17.52 43.60 -33.10
C ALA A 240 16.48 42.49 -32.81
N TRP A 241 16.81 41.22 -33.02
CA TRP A 241 15.94 40.09 -32.67
C TRP A 241 16.00 39.75 -31.16
N ALA A 242 17.04 40.16 -30.44
CA ALA A 242 17.16 39.97 -28.99
C ALA A 242 16.22 40.89 -28.20
N GLU A 243 15.78 42.00 -28.81
CA GLU A 243 14.73 42.88 -28.28
C GLU A 243 13.31 42.46 -28.73
N SER A 244 13.17 41.35 -29.47
CA SER A 244 11.85 40.95 -29.97
C SER A 244 10.97 40.42 -28.83
N PRO A 245 9.73 40.93 -28.66
CA PRO A 245 8.79 40.42 -27.66
C PRO A 245 8.35 38.96 -27.92
N GLU A 246 8.72 38.39 -29.06
CA GLU A 246 8.49 36.98 -29.40
C GLU A 246 9.46 36.05 -28.62
N MET A 247 10.66 36.52 -28.29
CA MET A 247 11.65 35.76 -27.53
C MET A 247 11.32 35.75 -26.02
N GLU A 248 10.61 36.74 -25.48
CA GLU A 248 10.23 36.81 -24.06
C GLU A 248 9.48 35.55 -23.56
N ASN A 249 8.76 34.87 -24.46
CA ASN A 249 8.05 33.63 -24.18
C ASN A 249 8.85 32.34 -24.48
N GLN A 250 10.03 32.45 -25.08
CA GLN A 250 10.84 31.31 -25.54
C GLN A 250 11.97 30.94 -24.55
N PHE A 251 12.34 31.85 -23.63
CA PHE A 251 13.46 31.69 -22.67
C PHE A 251 13.04 31.63 -21.20
N SER A 252 11.77 31.38 -20.88
CA SER A 252 11.44 30.99 -19.50
C SER A 252 11.95 29.58 -19.27
N ALA A 253 13.06 29.49 -18.55
CA ALA A 253 13.57 28.23 -18.04
C ALA A 253 12.40 27.52 -17.32
N HIS A 254 11.91 26.42 -17.91
CA HIS A 254 10.51 26.03 -17.73
C HIS A 254 10.26 25.68 -16.26
N PRO A 255 9.41 26.43 -15.52
CA PRO A 255 9.15 26.18 -14.11
C PRO A 255 8.38 24.86 -13.88
N LEU A 256 8.08 24.13 -14.95
CA LEU A 256 7.49 22.80 -14.98
C LEU A 256 8.27 21.80 -14.12
N VAL A 257 9.60 21.87 -14.06
CA VAL A 257 10.39 20.94 -13.22
C VAL A 257 10.11 21.22 -11.75
N THR A 258 10.15 22.48 -11.33
CA THR A 258 9.86 22.87 -9.94
C THR A 258 8.40 22.70 -9.56
N TYR A 259 7.46 23.08 -10.43
CA TYR A 259 6.05 22.80 -10.19
C TYR A 259 5.75 21.30 -10.16
N GLY A 260 6.42 20.52 -11.02
CA GLY A 260 6.33 19.07 -11.05
C GLY A 260 6.84 18.43 -9.76
N THR A 261 7.99 18.87 -9.23
CA THR A 261 8.54 18.35 -7.98
C THR A 261 7.70 18.74 -6.77
N ILE A 262 7.19 19.99 -6.73
CA ILE A 262 6.23 20.42 -5.72
C ILE A 262 4.99 19.52 -5.76
N LEU A 263 4.40 19.30 -6.93
CA LEU A 263 3.22 18.45 -7.09
C LEU A 263 3.48 17.01 -6.62
N ILE A 264 4.59 16.40 -7.04
CA ILE A 264 4.99 15.04 -6.63
C ILE A 264 5.18 14.98 -5.11
N SER A 265 5.82 15.98 -4.51
CA SER A 265 6.05 16.02 -3.06
C SER A 265 4.77 16.21 -2.25
N LEU A 266 3.81 17.00 -2.74
CA LEU A 266 2.49 17.14 -2.14
C LEU A 266 1.68 15.85 -2.23
N ILE A 267 1.75 15.14 -3.36
CA ILE A 267 1.10 13.82 -3.53
C ILE A 267 1.73 12.81 -2.56
N TRP A 268 3.06 12.76 -2.46
CA TRP A 268 3.76 11.89 -1.52
C TRP A 268 3.35 12.23 -0.07
N MET A 269 3.42 13.51 0.32
CA MET A 269 3.02 13.97 1.65
C MET A 269 1.56 13.62 1.97
N GLY A 270 0.64 13.83 1.03
CA GLY A 270 -0.76 13.47 1.19
C GLY A 270 -0.97 11.96 1.42
N ALA A 271 -0.29 11.12 0.63
CA ALA A 271 -0.33 9.67 0.81
C ALA A 271 0.28 9.24 2.16
N ALA A 272 1.38 9.86 2.58
CA ALA A 272 2.01 9.61 3.87
C ALA A 272 1.10 9.98 5.04
N ILE A 273 0.47 11.16 5.01
CA ILE A 273 -0.48 11.61 6.04
C ILE A 273 -1.66 10.66 6.15
N ILE A 274 -2.21 10.15 5.04
CA ILE A 274 -3.33 9.20 5.07
C ILE A 274 -2.92 7.90 5.77
N ARG A 275 -1.75 7.36 5.43
CA ARG A 275 -1.22 6.13 6.05
C ARG A 275 -0.90 6.34 7.52
N TRP A 276 -0.24 7.44 7.86
CA TRP A 276 0.10 7.82 9.22
C TRP A 276 -1.16 7.97 10.09
N LYS A 277 -2.17 8.71 9.63
CA LYS A 277 -3.44 8.88 10.36
C LYS A 277 -4.09 7.54 10.70
N ARG A 278 -4.03 6.56 9.78
CA ARG A 278 -4.56 5.20 10.05
C ARG A 278 -3.78 4.54 11.18
N VAL A 279 -2.46 4.44 11.07
CA VAL A 279 -1.61 3.80 12.10
C VAL A 279 -1.78 4.47 13.46
N LYS A 280 -1.79 5.80 13.49
CA LYS A 280 -1.93 6.57 14.73
C LYS A 280 -3.28 6.37 15.41
N THR A 281 -4.36 6.23 14.63
CA THR A 281 -5.70 5.93 15.17
C THR A 281 -5.72 4.59 15.91
N ILE A 282 -5.04 3.57 15.37
CA ILE A 282 -4.96 2.24 15.98
C ILE A 282 -4.09 2.29 17.25
N GLN A 283 -2.98 3.02 17.23
CA GLN A 283 -2.07 3.10 18.39
C GLN A 283 -2.62 3.90 19.58
N ASP A 284 -3.37 4.97 19.30
CA ASP A 284 -3.86 5.86 20.35
C ASP A 284 -5.13 5.32 21.03
N GLN A 285 -5.76 4.30 20.44
CA GLN A 285 -6.95 3.67 20.98
C GLN A 285 -6.57 2.44 21.79
N THR A 286 -7.32 2.21 22.86
CA THR A 286 -7.18 1.00 23.66
C THR A 286 -8.23 0.00 23.23
N THR A 287 -7.79 -1.12 22.69
CA THR A 287 -8.68 -2.24 22.37
C THR A 287 -9.43 -2.70 23.60
N SER A 288 -10.76 -2.64 23.52
CA SER A 288 -11.67 -2.98 24.62
C SER A 288 -12.02 -4.47 24.59
N LEU A 289 -12.19 -5.06 25.78
CA LEU A 289 -12.80 -6.39 25.89
C LEU A 289 -14.29 -6.30 25.56
N VAL A 290 -14.80 -7.24 24.77
CA VAL A 290 -16.19 -7.29 24.31
C VAL A 290 -17.16 -7.31 25.48
N ARG A 291 -16.86 -8.05 26.55
CA ARG A 291 -17.73 -8.17 27.72
C ARG A 291 -17.93 -6.84 28.47
N SER A 292 -16.98 -5.93 28.39
CA SER A 292 -16.97 -4.65 29.13
C SER A 292 -16.95 -3.44 28.21
N VAL A 293 -17.27 -3.62 26.93
CA VAL A 293 -17.30 -2.51 25.97
C VAL A 293 -18.36 -1.48 26.38
N ALA A 294 -17.99 -0.20 26.32
CA ALA A 294 -18.90 0.91 26.59
C ALA A 294 -19.62 1.35 25.32
N ILE A 295 -20.77 2.01 25.49
CA ILE A 295 -21.47 2.69 24.40
C ILE A 295 -20.61 3.88 23.93
N GLY A 296 -20.56 4.09 22.61
CA GLY A 296 -19.73 5.08 21.95
C GLY A 296 -18.63 4.46 21.11
N ASN A 297 -17.58 5.21 20.80
CA ASN A 297 -16.50 4.73 19.95
C ASN A 297 -15.68 3.63 20.64
N ALA A 298 -15.50 2.49 19.97
CA ALA A 298 -14.70 1.39 20.47
C ALA A 298 -13.86 0.73 19.37
N GLU A 299 -12.74 0.17 19.82
CA GLU A 299 -11.87 -0.71 19.07
C GLU A 299 -11.99 -2.13 19.64
N LEU A 300 -12.24 -3.10 18.75
CA LEU A 300 -12.55 -4.47 19.10
C LEU A 300 -11.77 -5.43 18.20
N VAL A 301 -11.26 -6.49 18.81
CA VAL A 301 -10.56 -7.58 18.13
C VAL A 301 -11.17 -8.90 18.55
N GLY A 302 -11.43 -9.76 17.57
CA GLY A 302 -11.98 -11.06 17.88
C GLY A 302 -12.03 -12.00 16.69
N GLN A 303 -12.77 -13.07 16.88
CA GLN A 303 -13.07 -14.07 15.88
C GLN A 303 -14.49 -13.89 15.36
N VAL A 304 -14.68 -14.12 14.07
CA VAL A 304 -16.00 -14.14 13.43
C VAL A 304 -16.74 -15.41 13.77
N ARG A 305 -17.93 -15.27 14.36
CA ARG A 305 -18.81 -16.38 14.76
C ARG A 305 -20.21 -16.20 14.22
N LYS A 306 -20.93 -17.32 14.23
CA LYS A 306 -22.31 -17.39 13.77
C LYS A 306 -23.25 -16.52 14.60
N HIS A 307 -24.04 -15.72 13.89
CA HIS A 307 -25.18 -15.00 14.44
C HIS A 307 -26.49 -15.77 14.18
N LEU A 308 -27.65 -15.13 14.30
CA LEU A 308 -28.96 -15.74 14.05
C LEU A 308 -29.08 -16.36 12.65
N LYS A 309 -28.66 -15.62 11.63
CA LYS A 309 -28.70 -16.09 10.24
C LYS A 309 -27.47 -16.94 9.95
N ASP A 310 -27.68 -18.04 9.25
CA ASP A 310 -26.60 -18.86 8.72
C ASP A 310 -25.66 -18.03 7.84
N PRO A 311 -24.38 -18.42 7.70
CA PRO A 311 -23.49 -17.76 6.78
C PRO A 311 -23.96 -17.92 5.32
N MET A 312 -23.41 -17.12 4.41
CA MET A 312 -23.76 -17.17 2.99
C MET A 312 -22.90 -18.19 2.25
N THR A 313 -23.57 -18.97 1.40
CA THR A 313 -22.97 -19.56 0.20
C THR A 313 -23.04 -18.53 -0.92
N VAL A 314 -21.89 -18.18 -1.50
CA VAL A 314 -21.79 -17.18 -2.55
C VAL A 314 -21.46 -17.87 -3.86
N GLU A 315 -22.36 -17.73 -4.82
CA GLU A 315 -22.14 -18.12 -6.21
C GLU A 315 -21.54 -16.93 -6.97
N VAL A 316 -20.33 -17.09 -7.48
CA VAL A 316 -19.63 -16.05 -8.22
C VAL A 316 -20.12 -16.06 -9.66
N ASP A 317 -20.59 -14.90 -10.13
CA ASP A 317 -21.12 -14.71 -11.47
C ASP A 317 -22.29 -15.65 -11.84
N ASP A 318 -23.10 -16.00 -10.84
CA ASP A 318 -24.27 -16.90 -10.97
C ASP A 318 -23.90 -18.27 -11.58
N ASP A 319 -22.65 -18.71 -11.36
CA ASP A 319 -22.11 -19.99 -11.80
C ASP A 319 -21.98 -20.97 -10.60
N PRO A 320 -22.74 -22.08 -10.59
CA PRO A 320 -22.65 -23.10 -9.54
C PRO A 320 -21.29 -23.79 -9.44
N SER A 321 -20.41 -23.65 -10.43
CA SER A 321 -19.03 -24.17 -10.36
C SER A 321 -18.10 -23.27 -9.53
N LYS A 322 -18.54 -22.04 -9.20
CA LYS A 322 -17.75 -21.02 -8.51
C LYS A 322 -18.44 -20.63 -7.20
N THR A 323 -18.63 -21.61 -6.33
CA THR A 323 -19.26 -21.41 -5.04
C THR A 323 -18.25 -21.38 -3.90
N VAL A 324 -18.50 -20.51 -2.92
CA VAL A 324 -17.74 -20.49 -1.67
C VAL A 324 -18.69 -20.33 -0.51
N ASP A 325 -18.57 -21.23 0.46
CA ASP A 325 -19.40 -21.28 1.66
C ASP A 325 -18.80 -20.47 2.83
N ASP A 326 -19.64 -20.33 3.86
CA ASP A 326 -19.32 -19.80 5.18
C ASP A 326 -18.94 -18.31 5.23
N LEU A 327 -19.47 -17.49 4.31
CA LEU A 327 -19.14 -16.07 4.20
C LEU A 327 -20.11 -15.15 4.94
N TYR A 328 -19.57 -14.22 5.73
CA TYR A 328 -20.34 -13.13 6.36
C TYR A 328 -20.21 -11.81 5.62
N HIS A 329 -19.03 -11.50 5.10
CA HIS A 329 -18.81 -10.27 4.34
C HIS A 329 -17.91 -10.59 3.16
N TRP A 330 -18.31 -10.23 1.94
CA TRP A 330 -17.59 -10.62 0.74
C TRP A 330 -17.74 -9.59 -0.39
N GLN A 331 -16.76 -9.60 -1.29
CA GLN A 331 -16.83 -8.98 -2.61
C GLN A 331 -16.23 -9.94 -3.63
N TRP A 332 -16.81 -9.98 -4.82
CA TRP A 332 -16.10 -10.54 -5.96
C TRP A 332 -16.01 -9.51 -7.08
N THR A 333 -14.90 -9.57 -7.81
CA THR A 333 -14.64 -8.76 -9.00
C THR A 333 -14.48 -9.68 -10.20
N TYR A 334 -15.02 -9.24 -11.32
CA TYR A 334 -14.84 -9.86 -12.62
C TYR A 334 -14.04 -8.90 -13.51
N GLU A 335 -12.90 -9.38 -13.97
CA GLU A 335 -11.93 -8.65 -14.78
C GLU A 335 -11.69 -9.39 -16.08
N ILE A 336 -11.45 -8.63 -17.15
CA ILE A 336 -11.08 -9.17 -18.46
C ILE A 336 -9.70 -8.68 -18.85
N TYR A 337 -8.93 -9.51 -19.53
CA TYR A 337 -7.64 -9.13 -20.08
C TYR A 337 -7.82 -8.66 -21.51
N VAL A 338 -7.72 -7.34 -21.72
CA VAL A 338 -7.96 -6.68 -23.01
C VAL A 338 -6.62 -6.25 -23.62
N CYS A 339 -6.40 -6.63 -24.88
CA CYS A 339 -5.27 -6.15 -25.67
C CYS A 339 -5.74 -5.13 -26.71
N ARG A 340 -5.07 -3.98 -26.76
CA ARG A 340 -5.32 -2.90 -27.71
C ARG A 340 -4.05 -2.58 -28.48
N ARG A 341 -4.18 -2.32 -29.78
CA ARG A 341 -3.12 -1.76 -30.61
C ARG A 341 -3.10 -0.25 -30.43
N VAL A 342 -2.03 0.29 -29.87
CA VAL A 342 -1.82 1.71 -29.64
C VAL A 342 -0.78 2.21 -30.62
N GLN A 343 -1.06 3.31 -31.32
CA GLN A 343 -0.07 3.97 -32.17
C GLN A 343 0.87 4.78 -31.28
N THR A 344 2.13 4.37 -31.22
CA THR A 344 3.23 5.09 -30.57
C THR A 344 4.07 5.78 -31.64
N LYS A 345 4.90 6.76 -31.26
CA LYS A 345 5.78 7.49 -32.19
C LYS A 345 6.72 6.58 -33.00
N ASP A 346 7.06 5.43 -32.44
CA ASP A 346 7.99 4.45 -33.02
C ASP A 346 7.30 3.26 -33.73
N GLY A 347 5.96 3.27 -33.82
CA GLY A 347 5.16 2.21 -34.46
C GLY A 347 3.94 1.79 -33.67
N THR A 348 3.28 0.71 -34.09
CA THR A 348 2.10 0.16 -33.41
C THR A 348 2.52 -0.84 -32.33
N GLU A 349 2.19 -0.56 -31.07
CA GLU A 349 2.48 -1.42 -29.92
C GLU A 349 1.19 -2.09 -29.41
N GLU A 350 1.25 -3.38 -29.04
CA GLU A 350 0.15 -4.04 -28.36
C GLU A 350 0.27 -3.84 -26.84
N ARG A 351 -0.69 -3.11 -26.25
CA ARG A 351 -0.79 -2.94 -24.80
C ARG A 351 -1.94 -3.76 -24.26
N CYS A 352 -1.64 -4.62 -23.30
CA CYS A 352 -2.63 -5.47 -22.66
C CYS A 352 -2.75 -5.13 -21.17
N ALA A 353 -3.98 -4.99 -20.70
CA ALA A 353 -4.27 -4.69 -19.30
C ALA A 353 -5.49 -5.48 -18.81
N TRP A 354 -5.51 -5.74 -17.50
CA TRP A 354 -6.72 -6.22 -16.84
C TRP A 354 -7.66 -5.04 -16.60
N GLU A 355 -8.90 -5.17 -17.02
CA GLU A 355 -9.95 -4.17 -16.83
C GLU A 355 -11.11 -4.79 -16.04
N GLN A 356 -11.51 -4.14 -14.96
CA GLN A 356 -12.66 -4.57 -14.16
C GLN A 356 -13.97 -4.26 -14.90
N VAL A 357 -14.80 -5.27 -15.07
CA VAL A 357 -16.09 -5.16 -15.80
C VAL A 357 -17.27 -5.18 -14.83
N ARG A 358 -17.24 -6.09 -13.84
CA ARG A 358 -18.32 -6.23 -12.87
C ARG A 358 -17.77 -6.45 -11.47
N GLN A 359 -18.57 -6.05 -10.49
CA GLN A 359 -18.32 -6.31 -9.08
C GLN A 359 -19.66 -6.50 -8.37
N LYS A 360 -19.68 -7.42 -7.42
CA LYS A 360 -20.81 -7.63 -6.52
C LYS A 360 -20.27 -7.78 -5.11
N HIS A 361 -21.02 -7.31 -4.13
CA HIS A 361 -20.68 -7.42 -2.72
C HIS A 361 -21.89 -7.86 -1.92
N GLY A 362 -21.65 -8.52 -0.80
CA GLY A 362 -22.69 -8.98 0.10
C GLY A 362 -22.23 -9.02 1.54
N SER A 363 -23.17 -8.78 2.44
CA SER A 363 -22.89 -8.83 3.88
C SER A 363 -24.07 -9.40 4.66
N ARG A 364 -23.76 -10.15 5.71
CA ARG A 364 -24.64 -10.59 6.78
C ARG A 364 -24.00 -10.22 8.11
N ASP A 365 -24.86 -10.03 9.09
CA ASP A 365 -24.43 -9.71 10.45
C ASP A 365 -23.82 -10.94 11.09
N PHE A 366 -22.78 -10.72 11.89
CA PHE A 366 -22.01 -11.78 12.55
C PHE A 366 -21.71 -11.38 14.00
N ILE A 367 -21.30 -12.36 14.79
CA ILE A 367 -20.85 -12.12 16.16
C ILE A 367 -19.33 -12.02 16.15
N LEU A 368 -18.78 -10.91 16.66
CA LEU A 368 -17.37 -10.80 17.00
C LEU A 368 -17.18 -11.32 18.42
N HIS A 369 -16.26 -12.27 18.59
CA HIS A 369 -15.98 -12.88 19.88
C HIS A 369 -14.51 -12.79 20.26
N ASP A 370 -14.19 -12.18 21.39
CA ASP A 370 -12.81 -11.99 21.91
C ASP A 370 -12.42 -13.03 22.98
N GLY A 371 -13.30 -14.01 23.21
CA GLY A 371 -13.16 -15.03 24.25
C GLY A 371 -13.78 -14.63 25.59
N THR A 372 -14.00 -13.34 25.85
CA THR A 372 -14.72 -12.84 27.03
C THR A 372 -16.22 -12.75 26.84
N GLY A 373 -16.66 -12.51 25.61
CA GLY A 373 -18.04 -12.53 25.18
C GLY A 373 -18.19 -12.19 23.70
N GLY A 374 -19.43 -12.26 23.23
CA GLY A 374 -19.80 -11.91 21.86
C GLY A 374 -20.45 -10.53 21.77
N ILE A 375 -20.31 -9.88 20.62
CA ILE A 375 -21.04 -8.67 20.24
C ILE A 375 -21.44 -8.74 18.77
N VAL A 376 -22.61 -8.21 18.43
CA VAL A 376 -23.10 -8.20 17.05
C VAL A 376 -22.41 -7.09 16.26
N VAL A 377 -21.93 -7.41 15.06
CA VAL A 377 -21.33 -6.45 14.12
C VAL A 377 -22.21 -6.37 12.87
N ARG A 378 -22.48 -5.13 12.43
CA ARG A 378 -23.30 -4.84 11.23
C ARG A 378 -22.43 -4.41 10.05
N PRO A 379 -21.76 -5.33 9.33
CA PRO A 379 -20.76 -4.97 8.31
C PRO A 379 -21.29 -4.08 7.19
N ARG A 380 -22.61 -4.08 6.92
CA ARG A 380 -23.24 -3.22 5.90
C ARG A 380 -23.09 -1.72 6.15
N THR A 381 -22.84 -1.33 7.39
CA THR A 381 -22.74 0.08 7.80
C THR A 381 -21.36 0.68 7.51
N TRP A 382 -20.32 -0.13 7.28
CA TRP A 382 -18.98 0.36 6.95
C TRP A 382 -18.88 0.83 5.50
N LYS A 383 -18.12 1.90 5.29
CA LYS A 383 -17.79 2.40 3.94
C LYS A 383 -16.82 1.43 3.27
N TRP A 384 -17.13 1.00 2.05
CA TRP A 384 -16.32 0.02 1.29
C TRP A 384 -14.82 0.35 1.22
N LYS A 385 -14.47 1.63 1.06
CA LYS A 385 -13.08 2.11 1.02
C LYS A 385 -12.28 1.95 2.33
N ARG A 386 -12.94 1.51 3.41
CA ARG A 386 -12.35 1.27 4.74
C ARG A 386 -12.60 -0.17 5.22
N THR A 387 -13.04 -1.02 4.29
CA THR A 387 -13.14 -2.45 4.49
C THR A 387 -11.92 -3.10 3.85
N GLU A 388 -11.11 -3.80 4.64
CA GLU A 388 -9.95 -4.55 4.15
C GLU A 388 -10.20 -6.05 4.37
N LEU A 389 -10.46 -6.78 3.29
CA LEU A 389 -10.73 -8.23 3.36
C LEU A 389 -9.44 -9.07 3.22
N GLY A 390 -8.28 -8.41 3.09
CA GLY A 390 -6.99 -9.06 2.95
C GLY A 390 -6.83 -9.73 1.59
N GLN A 391 -6.07 -10.83 1.57
CA GLN A 391 -5.83 -11.58 0.34
C GLN A 391 -7.12 -12.25 -0.16
N HIS A 392 -7.22 -12.44 -1.48
CA HIS A 392 -8.37 -13.14 -2.07
C HIS A 392 -8.49 -14.56 -1.51
N LEU A 393 -9.71 -15.07 -1.39
CA LEU A 393 -9.97 -16.43 -0.94
C LEU A 393 -9.74 -17.43 -2.09
N VAL A 394 -10.31 -17.11 -3.25
CA VAL A 394 -10.23 -17.94 -4.45
C VAL A 394 -10.21 -17.02 -5.67
N ARG A 395 -9.43 -17.40 -6.68
CA ARG A 395 -9.39 -16.73 -7.97
C ARG A 395 -9.58 -17.76 -9.08
N TRP A 396 -10.53 -17.53 -9.96
CA TRP A 396 -10.73 -18.34 -11.17
C TRP A 396 -10.21 -17.55 -12.36
N GLU A 397 -9.43 -18.20 -13.22
CA GLU A 397 -9.00 -17.63 -14.50
C GLU A 397 -9.33 -18.60 -15.63
N CYS A 398 -9.68 -18.09 -16.81
CA CYS A 398 -9.81 -18.91 -18.02
C CYS A 398 -9.48 -18.11 -19.27
N ALA A 399 -9.13 -18.82 -20.35
CA ALA A 399 -8.98 -18.21 -21.66
C ALA A 399 -10.34 -17.77 -22.22
N HIS A 400 -10.35 -16.70 -22.99
CA HIS A 400 -11.54 -16.26 -23.72
C HIS A 400 -11.88 -17.28 -24.80
N ASP A 401 -13.03 -17.96 -24.65
CA ASP A 401 -13.57 -18.82 -25.69
C ASP A 401 -14.50 -18.01 -26.60
N LEU A 402 -14.14 -17.93 -27.89
CA LEU A 402 -14.94 -17.27 -28.94
C LEU A 402 -16.32 -17.93 -29.15
N ARG A 403 -16.56 -19.12 -28.58
CA ARG A 403 -17.87 -19.78 -28.54
C ARG A 403 -18.82 -19.22 -27.49
N ILE A 404 -18.34 -18.42 -26.53
CA ILE A 404 -19.17 -17.61 -25.62
C ILE A 404 -19.69 -16.39 -26.40
N ARG A 405 -20.45 -16.67 -27.47
CA ARG A 405 -21.16 -15.69 -28.28
C ARG A 405 -22.54 -15.47 -27.65
N GLY A 406 -22.61 -14.47 -26.78
CA GLY A 406 -23.82 -14.05 -26.07
C GLY A 406 -23.49 -13.98 -24.59
N LEU A 407 -23.07 -12.85 -24.05
CA LEU A 407 -23.96 -11.72 -23.80
C LEU A 407 -23.08 -10.48 -23.57
N LEU A 408 -23.16 -9.47 -24.45
CA LEU A 408 -22.77 -8.07 -24.20
C LEU A 408 -21.29 -7.64 -24.14
N THR A 409 -20.27 -8.51 -24.05
CA THR A 409 -18.87 -8.04 -23.87
C THR A 409 -18.30 -7.28 -25.07
N ASN A 410 -18.47 -7.77 -26.30
CA ASN A 410 -17.88 -7.12 -27.49
C ASN A 410 -18.56 -5.80 -27.91
N LEU A 411 -19.67 -5.40 -27.28
CA LEU A 411 -20.38 -4.18 -27.65
C LEU A 411 -19.89 -2.93 -26.92
N PHE A 412 -19.21 -3.10 -25.77
CA PHE A 412 -18.83 -1.99 -24.89
C PHE A 412 -17.33 -1.90 -24.59
N THR A 413 -16.53 -2.91 -24.91
CA THR A 413 -15.07 -2.88 -24.75
C THR A 413 -14.37 -2.82 -26.10
N SER A 414 -13.72 -1.68 -26.37
CA SER A 414 -12.83 -1.51 -27.51
C SER A 414 -11.55 -2.33 -27.27
N GLY A 415 -11.40 -3.51 -27.88
CA GLY A 415 -10.19 -4.32 -27.78
C GLY A 415 -10.41 -5.83 -27.93
N ASP A 416 -9.32 -6.58 -28.08
CA ASP A 416 -9.32 -8.06 -28.15
C ASP A 416 -9.27 -8.65 -26.74
N VAL A 417 -10.33 -9.36 -26.34
CA VAL A 417 -10.43 -9.98 -25.01
C VAL A 417 -9.80 -11.37 -25.06
N ARG A 418 -8.77 -11.62 -24.23
CA ARG A 418 -8.02 -12.88 -24.26
C ARG A 418 -8.25 -13.77 -23.04
N ARG A 419 -8.56 -13.20 -21.88
CA ARG A 419 -8.73 -13.95 -20.62
C ARG A 419 -9.80 -13.34 -19.75
N HIS A 420 -10.35 -14.17 -18.88
CA HIS A 420 -11.30 -13.80 -17.85
C HIS A 420 -10.73 -14.14 -16.49
N ARG A 421 -10.99 -13.29 -15.51
CA ARG A 421 -10.60 -13.49 -14.12
C ARG A 421 -11.74 -13.12 -13.19
N TRP A 422 -12.08 -14.02 -12.28
CA TRP A 422 -12.96 -13.77 -11.16
C TRP A 422 -12.16 -13.89 -9.88
N THR A 423 -12.22 -12.88 -9.03
CA THR A 423 -11.50 -12.89 -7.74
C THR A 423 -12.49 -12.64 -6.63
N LEU A 424 -12.58 -13.58 -5.67
CA LEU A 424 -13.44 -13.46 -4.50
C LEU A 424 -12.60 -13.15 -3.27
N TYR A 425 -13.02 -12.12 -2.53
CA TYR A 425 -12.50 -11.75 -1.23
C TYR A 425 -13.62 -11.90 -0.21
N GLY A 426 -13.30 -12.31 1.01
CA GLY A 426 -14.32 -12.37 2.04
C GLY A 426 -13.81 -12.80 3.41
N LEU A 427 -14.74 -12.67 4.35
CA LEU A 427 -14.60 -12.98 5.75
C LEU A 427 -15.39 -14.25 6.05
N LYS A 428 -14.70 -15.31 6.43
CA LYS A 428 -15.28 -16.60 6.78
C LYS A 428 -15.54 -16.73 8.28
N ILE A 429 -16.36 -17.70 8.65
CA ILE A 429 -16.45 -18.15 10.04
C ILE A 429 -15.05 -18.55 10.54
N GLY A 430 -14.73 -18.16 11.78
CA GLY A 430 -13.44 -18.46 12.41
C GLY A 430 -12.30 -17.51 12.04
N ASP A 431 -12.45 -16.65 11.02
CA ASP A 431 -11.42 -15.68 10.66
C ASP A 431 -11.21 -14.64 11.77
N PRO A 432 -9.96 -14.14 11.93
CA PRO A 432 -9.68 -13.00 12.80
C PRO A 432 -10.24 -11.72 12.18
N ILE A 433 -10.78 -10.85 13.02
CA ILE A 433 -11.29 -9.55 12.59
C ILE A 433 -10.92 -8.45 13.60
N TYR A 434 -10.54 -7.31 13.02
CA TYR A 434 -10.23 -6.06 13.68
C TYR A 434 -11.29 -5.03 13.26
N VAL A 435 -11.96 -4.42 14.23
CA VAL A 435 -13.05 -3.49 13.98
C VAL A 435 -12.88 -2.24 14.83
N THR A 436 -12.98 -1.08 14.20
CA THR A 436 -13.25 0.19 14.87
C THR A 436 -14.62 0.70 14.43
N GLY A 437 -15.44 1.12 15.39
CA GLY A 437 -16.78 1.59 15.13
C GLY A 437 -17.45 2.22 16.33
N GLU A 438 -18.70 2.62 16.14
CA GLU A 438 -19.58 3.10 17.19
C GLU A 438 -20.37 1.92 17.76
N VAL A 439 -20.35 1.79 19.08
CA VAL A 439 -21.13 0.83 19.84
C VAL A 439 -22.42 1.49 20.27
N GLN A 440 -23.55 0.95 19.83
CA GLN A 440 -24.88 1.45 20.14
C GLN A 440 -25.78 0.37 20.75
N PRO A 441 -26.82 0.73 21.51
CA PRO A 441 -27.84 -0.22 21.94
C PRO A 441 -28.55 -0.86 20.73
N ARG A 442 -28.85 -2.15 20.83
CA ARG A 442 -29.65 -2.86 19.82
C ARG A 442 -31.14 -2.55 19.98
N GLU A 443 -31.88 -2.75 18.90
CA GLU A 443 -33.34 -2.63 18.89
C GLU A 443 -33.99 -3.67 19.82
N GLU A 444 -35.04 -3.27 20.55
CA GLU A 444 -35.71 -4.16 21.50
C GLU A 444 -36.35 -5.39 20.85
N GLU A 445 -36.80 -5.28 19.59
CA GLU A 445 -37.44 -6.38 18.86
C GLU A 445 -36.46 -7.53 18.64
N GLU A 446 -35.26 -7.24 18.15
CA GLU A 446 -34.23 -8.26 17.97
C GLU A 446 -33.79 -8.90 19.29
N LEU A 447 -33.71 -8.11 20.36
CA LEU A 447 -33.37 -8.63 21.70
C LEU A 447 -34.45 -9.60 22.21
N ARG A 448 -35.72 -9.35 21.88
CA ARG A 448 -36.83 -10.27 22.23
C ARG A 448 -36.76 -11.56 21.43
N ASP A 449 -36.45 -11.47 20.13
CA ASP A 449 -36.32 -12.63 19.25
C ASP A 449 -35.18 -13.56 19.68
N GLU A 450 -34.08 -13.01 20.20
CA GLU A 450 -32.96 -13.76 20.77
C GLU A 450 -33.18 -14.18 22.24
N GLY A 451 -34.30 -13.78 22.85
CA GLY A 451 -34.58 -14.04 24.25
C GLY A 451 -33.61 -13.37 25.23
N ILE A 452 -32.95 -12.29 24.80
CA ILE A 452 -32.00 -11.51 25.61
C ILE A 452 -32.79 -10.53 26.49
N LYS A 453 -32.55 -10.57 27.80
CA LYS A 453 -33.12 -9.60 28.76
C LYS A 453 -31.99 -8.70 29.30
N PRO A 454 -31.78 -7.50 28.72
CA PRO A 454 -30.61 -6.65 28.99
C PRO A 454 -30.39 -6.34 30.48
N TYR A 455 -31.48 -6.20 31.24
CA TYR A 455 -31.44 -5.82 32.65
C TYR A 455 -31.35 -7.00 33.64
N LYS A 456 -31.58 -8.24 33.19
CA LYS A 456 -31.52 -9.45 34.05
C LYS A 456 -30.25 -10.26 33.84
N ASP A 457 -29.71 -10.28 32.63
CA ASP A 457 -28.59 -11.14 32.27
C ASP A 457 -27.27 -10.36 32.31
N ARG A 458 -26.65 -10.23 33.50
CA ARG A 458 -25.34 -9.56 33.65
C ARG A 458 -24.25 -10.14 32.75
N ALA A 459 -24.37 -11.41 32.36
CA ALA A 459 -23.43 -12.10 31.48
C ALA A 459 -23.65 -11.82 29.98
N ARG A 460 -24.77 -11.20 29.59
CA ARG A 460 -25.16 -10.92 28.19
C ARG A 460 -25.19 -9.42 27.84
N LYS A 461 -24.57 -8.57 28.66
CA LYS A 461 -24.56 -7.12 28.41
C LYS A 461 -24.00 -6.75 27.03
N SER A 462 -22.96 -7.46 26.58
CA SER A 462 -22.38 -7.27 25.24
C SER A 462 -23.31 -7.70 24.10
N GLY A 463 -24.27 -8.59 24.37
CA GLY A 463 -25.32 -8.97 23.41
C GLY A 463 -26.46 -7.97 23.30
N ALA A 464 -26.57 -7.01 24.23
CA ALA A 464 -27.55 -5.93 24.19
C ALA A 464 -27.10 -4.71 23.35
N VAL A 465 -25.84 -4.72 22.89
CA VAL A 465 -25.24 -3.67 22.08
C VAL A 465 -24.75 -4.26 20.76
N GLU A 466 -24.58 -3.41 19.76
CA GLU A 466 -24.05 -3.74 18.45
C GLU A 466 -23.01 -2.72 18.00
N VAL A 467 -22.17 -3.11 17.06
CA VAL A 467 -21.13 -2.27 16.48
C VAL A 467 -21.52 -1.91 15.05
N ILE A 468 -21.47 -0.60 14.77
CA ILE A 468 -21.71 -0.04 13.44
C ILE A 468 -20.55 0.85 12.97
N GLY A 469 -20.39 0.95 11.65
CA GLY A 469 -19.31 1.65 10.98
C GLY A 469 -19.45 3.17 10.90
N ASN A 470 -19.94 3.82 11.96
CA ASN A 470 -20.09 5.27 11.98
C ASN A 470 -18.78 6.01 12.28
N ASP A 471 -18.66 7.21 11.69
CA ASP A 471 -17.55 8.12 11.95
C ASP A 471 -17.93 9.12 13.04
N ALA A 472 -16.99 9.42 13.92
CA ALA A 472 -17.13 10.48 14.92
C ALA A 472 -15.98 11.50 14.80
N PRO A 473 -16.10 12.71 15.34
CA PRO A 473 -15.01 13.70 15.30
C PRO A 473 -13.72 13.12 15.90
N GLY A 474 -12.65 13.04 15.09
CA GLY A 474 -11.38 12.44 15.50
C GLY A 474 -11.33 10.90 15.49
N PHE A 475 -12.43 10.22 15.12
CA PHE A 475 -12.54 8.76 15.10
C PHE A 475 -13.00 8.27 13.72
N ARG A 476 -12.33 7.27 13.17
CA ARG A 476 -12.70 6.66 11.89
C ARG A 476 -12.99 5.19 12.09
N SER A 477 -14.09 4.74 11.50
CA SER A 477 -14.45 3.34 11.48
C SER A 477 -13.71 2.58 10.37
N TYR A 478 -13.18 1.41 10.73
CA TYR A 478 -12.49 0.45 9.86
C TYR A 478 -13.00 -0.95 10.16
N LEU A 479 -13.08 -1.79 9.14
CA LEU A 479 -13.39 -3.21 9.26
C LEU A 479 -12.33 -3.97 8.49
N GLU A 480 -11.44 -4.66 9.21
CA GLU A 480 -10.29 -5.32 8.61
C GLU A 480 -10.21 -6.78 9.03
N ARG A 481 -9.94 -7.65 8.05
CA ARG A 481 -9.54 -9.02 8.32
C ARG A 481 -8.14 -9.04 8.97
N GLY A 482 -7.99 -9.84 10.01
CA GLY A 482 -6.80 -9.90 10.87
C GLY A 482 -7.04 -9.39 12.29
N SER A 483 -6.12 -9.69 13.19
CA SER A 483 -6.06 -9.10 14.53
C SER A 483 -5.42 -7.69 14.48
N GLU A 484 -5.32 -7.00 15.61
CA GLU A 484 -4.59 -5.71 15.70
C GLU A 484 -3.16 -5.86 15.15
N LEU A 485 -2.52 -6.99 15.42
CA LEU A 485 -1.21 -7.34 14.89
C LEU A 485 -1.19 -7.40 13.36
N GLY A 486 -2.23 -7.98 12.74
CA GLY A 486 -2.41 -7.99 11.30
C GLY A 486 -2.68 -6.59 10.71
N ALA A 487 -3.50 -5.79 11.38
CA ALA A 487 -3.83 -4.42 10.98
C ALA A 487 -2.61 -3.48 11.03
N MET A 488 -1.72 -3.71 12.00
CA MET A 488 -0.49 -2.97 12.26
C MET A 488 0.76 -3.61 11.65
N SER A 489 0.66 -4.78 11.02
CA SER A 489 1.80 -5.49 10.43
C SER A 489 2.60 -4.62 9.45
N ASN A 490 1.96 -3.73 8.70
CA ASN A 490 2.63 -2.84 7.75
C ASN A 490 2.82 -1.40 8.29
N ALA A 491 2.64 -1.17 9.59
CA ALA A 491 2.91 0.11 10.21
C ALA A 491 4.41 0.46 10.09
N ARG A 492 4.69 1.71 9.78
CA ARG A 492 6.04 2.28 9.66
C ARG A 492 6.25 3.36 10.71
N SER A 493 7.49 3.83 10.84
CA SER A 493 7.82 4.86 11.81
C SER A 493 7.22 6.23 11.43
N ASP A 494 7.04 7.12 12.41
CA ASP A 494 6.66 8.51 12.15
C ASP A 494 7.67 9.23 11.24
N ILE A 495 8.97 8.92 11.39
CA ILE A 495 10.03 9.46 10.55
C ILE A 495 9.86 9.00 9.10
N ASP A 496 9.51 7.73 8.88
CA ASP A 496 9.32 7.16 7.54
C ASP A 496 8.18 7.85 6.78
N TYR A 497 7.16 8.32 7.50
CA TYR A 497 6.02 9.01 6.90
C TYR A 497 6.36 10.45 6.54
N PHE A 498 6.95 11.23 7.45
CA PHE A 498 7.02 12.68 7.28
C PHE A 498 8.35 13.18 6.69
N PHE A 499 9.49 12.64 7.12
CA PHE A 499 10.78 13.21 6.79
C PHE A 499 11.10 13.16 5.29
N PRO A 500 10.90 12.04 4.57
CA PRO A 500 11.18 11.98 3.13
C PRO A 500 10.40 13.03 2.35
N ALA A 501 9.07 13.10 2.55
CA ALA A 501 8.24 14.06 1.85
C ALA A 501 8.55 15.51 2.26
N GLY A 502 8.84 15.76 3.54
CA GLY A 502 9.21 17.08 4.05
C GLY A 502 10.51 17.59 3.44
N ILE A 503 11.52 16.72 3.31
CA ILE A 503 12.78 17.03 2.63
C ILE A 503 12.54 17.46 1.19
N VAL A 504 11.75 16.71 0.41
CA VAL A 504 11.44 17.06 -0.99
C VAL A 504 10.67 18.37 -1.09
N VAL A 505 9.70 18.64 -0.20
CA VAL A 505 8.97 19.93 -0.19
C VAL A 505 9.93 21.09 0.06
N ILE A 506 10.75 21.01 1.10
CA ILE A 506 11.72 22.07 1.45
C ILE A 506 12.71 22.25 0.30
N GLY A 507 13.25 21.16 -0.25
CA GLY A 507 14.16 21.20 -1.40
C GLY A 507 13.53 21.81 -2.65
N ALA A 508 12.26 21.50 -2.93
CA ALA A 508 11.53 22.09 -4.06
C ALA A 508 11.26 23.59 -3.86
N MET A 509 11.01 24.04 -2.63
CA MET A 509 10.91 25.46 -2.30
C MET A 509 12.27 26.18 -2.44
N MET A 510 13.38 25.55 -2.05
CA MET A 510 14.72 26.09 -2.28
C MET A 510 15.00 26.23 -3.78
N LEU A 511 14.62 25.22 -4.58
CA LEU A 511 14.70 25.31 -6.04
C LEU A 511 13.93 26.51 -6.57
N PHE A 512 12.73 26.79 -6.05
CA PHE A 512 11.94 27.97 -6.46
C PHE A 512 12.72 29.28 -6.37
N SER A 513 13.58 29.44 -5.34
CA SER A 513 14.42 30.64 -5.18
C SER A 513 15.52 30.79 -6.24
N VAL A 514 15.98 29.68 -6.83
CA VAL A 514 16.98 29.69 -7.91
C VAL A 514 16.41 30.28 -9.20
N TRP A 515 15.09 30.18 -9.42
CA TRP A 515 14.44 30.68 -10.64
C TRP A 515 14.15 32.18 -10.62
N GLY A 516 14.47 32.90 -9.54
CA GLY A 516 14.36 34.36 -9.52
C GLY A 516 12.95 34.90 -9.79
N PHE A 517 11.89 34.21 -9.36
CA PHE A 517 10.53 34.78 -9.34
C PHE A 517 10.44 35.85 -8.24
N ALA A 518 10.98 37.03 -8.51
CA ALA A 518 10.79 38.27 -7.77
C ALA A 518 10.42 39.40 -8.73
#